data_AF-A0A516W9G7-F1
#
_entry.id   AF-A0A516W9G7-F1
#
_cell.length_a   1.000
_cell.length_b   1.000
_cell.length_c   1.000
_cell.angle_alpha   90.00
_cell.angle_beta   90.00
_cell.angle_gamma   90.00
#
_symmetry.space_group_name_H-M   'P 1'
#
loop_
_entity.id
_entity.type
_entity.pdbx_description
1 polymer ?
#
loop_
_entity_poly.entity_id
_entity_poly.type
_entity_poly.pdbx_seq_one_letter_code
_entity_poly.pdbx_strand_id
1 'polypeptide(L)'
;MLEEQINALLPQTQCTKCGYDGCAPYATAIARGEAAINRCPPGGDTGVADLARLLDTPILPLDETRGRHTPLLVAVIDEQHCIGCTLCIQACPVDAIVGANKRMHTVLADWCTGCDLCLPPCPVDCISLVPASRPTWNRSDAEQARLRHQHRQARKQRMADKAPAAVTAPPVAVRDAGHKQQSVLDALAKARARRAAAGGAP
;
A
#
# COMPACT_ATOMS: atom_id res chain seq x y z
N MET A 1 -22.53 10.75 13.08
CA MET A 1 -22.81 10.73 11.61
C MET A 1 -22.82 9.29 11.15
N LEU A 2 -23.65 8.94 10.16
CA LEU A 2 -23.77 7.56 9.64
C LEU A 2 -22.42 6.99 9.13
N GLU A 3 -21.63 7.81 8.44
CA GLU A 3 -20.29 7.43 7.96
C GLU A 3 -19.38 6.92 9.08
N GLU A 4 -19.44 7.52 10.28
CA GLU A 4 -18.60 7.12 11.40
C GLU A 4 -19.07 5.79 12.01
N GLN A 5 -20.39 5.54 12.02
CA GLN A 5 -20.95 4.25 12.44
C GLN A 5 -20.53 3.13 11.49
N ILE A 6 -20.60 3.37 10.17
CA ILE A 6 -20.12 2.43 9.16
C ILE A 6 -18.62 2.18 9.34
N ASN A 7 -17.82 3.25 9.47
CA ASN A 7 -16.38 3.16 9.65
C ASN A 7 -16.03 2.31 10.88
N ALA A 8 -16.73 2.48 12.00
CA ALA A 8 -16.53 1.69 13.21
C ALA A 8 -16.86 0.19 13.06
N LEU A 9 -17.67 -0.20 12.07
CA LEU A 9 -17.97 -1.61 11.76
C LEU A 9 -16.92 -2.25 10.85
N LEU A 10 -16.14 -1.46 10.10
CA LEU A 10 -15.12 -1.99 9.20
C LEU A 10 -13.95 -2.62 9.98
N PRO A 11 -13.20 -3.55 9.38
CA PRO A 11 -12.10 -4.26 10.05
C PRO A 11 -10.84 -3.40 10.26
N GLN A 12 -10.81 -2.17 9.72
CA GLN A 12 -9.75 -1.18 9.92
C GLN A 12 -8.35 -1.64 9.45
N THR A 13 -8.30 -2.55 8.47
CA THR A 13 -7.02 -3.02 7.91
C THR A 13 -6.31 -1.99 7.05
N GLN A 14 -7.06 -1.04 6.47
CA GLN A 14 -6.57 -0.03 5.51
C GLN A 14 -5.96 -0.62 4.22
N CYS A 15 -6.28 -1.87 3.88
CA CYS A 15 -5.65 -2.62 2.77
C CYS A 15 -6.08 -2.21 1.34
N THR A 16 -6.99 -1.25 1.20
CA THR A 16 -7.51 -0.72 -0.09
C THR A 16 -8.15 -1.72 -1.07
N LYS A 17 -8.29 -3.01 -0.71
CA LYS A 17 -8.89 -4.07 -1.56
C LYS A 17 -10.31 -3.74 -2.07
N CYS A 18 -11.07 -2.95 -1.31
CA CYS A 18 -12.40 -2.49 -1.72
C CYS A 18 -12.40 -1.45 -2.86
N GLY A 19 -11.23 -0.94 -3.27
CA GLY A 19 -11.07 0.09 -4.30
C GLY A 19 -11.01 1.52 -3.75
N TYR A 20 -10.96 1.70 -2.43
CA TYR A 20 -10.87 3.00 -1.77
C TYR A 20 -9.55 3.13 -0.99
N ASP A 21 -9.09 4.37 -0.79
CA ASP A 21 -7.84 4.71 -0.09
C ASP A 21 -7.96 4.61 1.45
N GLY A 22 -8.53 3.50 1.93
CA GLY A 22 -8.72 3.22 3.35
C GLY A 22 -10.17 2.94 3.73
N CYS A 23 -10.38 2.66 5.02
CA CYS A 23 -11.69 2.30 5.56
C CYS A 23 -12.64 3.51 5.62
N ALA A 24 -12.15 4.68 6.02
CA ALA A 24 -12.99 5.87 6.14
C ALA A 24 -13.58 6.34 4.78
N PRO A 25 -12.80 6.43 3.67
CA PRO A 25 -13.37 6.77 2.37
C PRO A 25 -14.40 5.75 1.87
N TYR A 26 -14.18 4.45 2.12
CA TYR A 26 -15.17 3.42 1.80
C TYR A 26 -16.45 3.58 2.63
N ALA A 27 -16.33 3.88 3.92
CA ALA A 27 -17.46 4.14 4.80
C ALA A 27 -18.29 5.34 4.36
N THR A 28 -17.64 6.45 3.97
CA THR A 28 -18.31 7.62 3.40
C THR A 28 -19.03 7.27 2.09
N ALA A 29 -18.41 6.49 1.20
CA ALA A 29 -19.04 6.07 -0.05
C ALA A 29 -20.28 5.18 0.18
N ILE A 30 -20.24 4.27 1.17
CA ILE A 30 -21.42 3.50 1.58
C ILE A 30 -22.51 4.44 2.11
N ALA A 31 -22.15 5.38 3.01
CA ALA A 31 -23.10 6.31 3.61
C ALA A 31 -23.83 7.17 2.58
N ARG A 32 -23.20 7.43 1.44
CA ARG A 32 -23.75 8.20 0.31
C ARG A 32 -24.48 7.33 -0.72
N GLY A 33 -24.48 6.00 -0.56
CA GLY A 33 -25.05 5.08 -1.55
C GLY A 33 -24.20 4.92 -2.82
N GLU A 34 -22.95 5.37 -2.80
CA GLU A 34 -22.02 5.32 -3.94
C GLU A 34 -21.25 3.97 -4.02
N ALA A 35 -21.27 3.19 -2.94
CA ALA A 35 -20.59 1.91 -2.84
C ALA A 35 -21.49 0.82 -2.24
N ALA A 36 -21.36 -0.41 -2.75
CA ALA A 36 -22.01 -1.57 -2.15
C ALA A 36 -21.31 -1.99 -0.84
N ILE A 37 -22.09 -2.52 0.11
CA ILE A 37 -21.63 -2.94 1.45
C ILE A 37 -20.77 -4.21 1.47
N ASN A 38 -20.69 -4.92 0.34
CA ASN A 38 -20.08 -6.24 0.21
C ASN A 38 -18.67 -6.24 -0.40
N ARG A 39 -17.98 -5.09 -0.46
CA ARG A 39 -16.69 -4.96 -1.15
C ARG A 39 -15.47 -5.11 -0.25
N CYS A 40 -15.62 -5.50 1.01
CA CYS A 40 -14.53 -5.59 1.98
C CYS A 40 -14.13 -7.04 2.31
N PRO A 41 -13.15 -7.64 1.59
CA PRO A 41 -12.71 -9.01 1.86
C PRO A 41 -12.28 -9.27 3.31
N PRO A 42 -11.53 -8.38 3.99
CA PRO A 42 -11.17 -8.61 5.38
C PRO A 42 -12.37 -8.61 6.34
N GLY A 43 -13.48 -7.95 5.98
CA GLY A 43 -14.71 -7.95 6.77
C GLY A 43 -15.51 -9.25 6.61
N GLY A 44 -15.37 -9.92 5.46
CA GLY A 44 -16.10 -11.15 5.14
C GLY A 44 -17.63 -10.99 5.22
N ASP A 45 -18.35 -12.10 5.18
CA ASP A 45 -19.82 -12.09 5.23
C ASP A 45 -20.37 -11.52 6.54
N THR A 46 -19.66 -11.71 7.66
CA THR A 46 -20.03 -11.13 8.95
C THR A 46 -20.03 -9.60 8.89
N GLY A 47 -18.99 -9.00 8.29
CA GLY A 47 -18.92 -7.56 8.08
C GLY A 47 -20.05 -7.04 7.18
N VAL A 48 -20.38 -7.78 6.12
CA VAL A 48 -21.52 -7.41 5.25
C VAL A 48 -22.84 -7.46 6.03
N ALA A 49 -23.07 -8.50 6.82
CA ALA A 49 -24.27 -8.64 7.64
C ALA A 49 -24.40 -7.52 8.68
N ASP A 50 -23.29 -7.09 9.29
CA ASP A 50 -23.29 -5.97 10.24
C ASP A 50 -23.63 -4.64 9.58
N LEU A 51 -23.07 -4.38 8.40
CA LEU A 51 -23.39 -3.20 7.60
C LEU A 51 -24.84 -3.20 7.13
N ALA A 52 -25.33 -4.35 6.64
CA ALA A 52 -26.70 -4.55 6.21
C ALA A 52 -27.69 -4.22 7.33
N ARG A 53 -27.40 -4.68 8.56
CA ARG A 53 -28.20 -4.41 9.75
C ARG A 53 -28.18 -2.94 10.15
N LEU A 54 -27.03 -2.27 10.07
CA LEU A 54 -26.93 -0.84 10.39
C LEU A 54 -27.73 0.02 9.40
N LEU A 55 -27.74 -0.37 8.13
CA LEU A 55 -28.31 0.41 7.03
C LEU A 55 -29.75 0.01 6.66
N ASP A 56 -30.31 -0.99 7.36
CA ASP A 56 -31.62 -1.57 7.08
C ASP A 56 -31.78 -1.98 5.60
N THR A 57 -30.81 -2.74 5.09
CA THR A 57 -30.76 -3.19 3.69
C THR A 57 -30.55 -4.72 3.62
N PRO A 58 -30.95 -5.39 2.52
CA PRO A 58 -30.70 -6.82 2.36
C PRO A 58 -29.21 -7.17 2.45
N ILE A 59 -28.91 -8.33 3.04
CA ILE A 59 -27.56 -8.88 3.06
C ILE A 59 -27.17 -9.29 1.65
N LEU A 60 -26.02 -8.80 1.19
CA LEU A 60 -25.40 -9.18 -0.08
C LEU A 60 -24.29 -10.22 0.17
N PRO A 61 -24.02 -11.15 -0.76
CA PRO A 61 -22.84 -11.99 -0.69
C PRO A 61 -21.56 -11.15 -0.87
N LEU A 62 -20.45 -11.54 -0.25
CA LEU A 62 -19.16 -10.87 -0.46
C LEU A 62 -18.79 -10.78 -1.96
N ASP A 63 -18.35 -9.61 -2.41
CA ASP A 63 -17.82 -9.40 -3.75
C ASP A 63 -16.40 -10.00 -3.85
N GLU A 64 -16.33 -11.27 -4.25
CA GLU A 64 -15.06 -11.99 -4.39
C GLU A 64 -14.14 -11.45 -5.49
N THR A 65 -14.61 -10.56 -6.38
CA THR A 65 -13.74 -9.88 -7.34
C THR A 65 -12.74 -8.95 -6.65
N ARG A 66 -13.01 -8.57 -5.40
CA ARG A 66 -12.10 -7.80 -4.52
C ARG A 66 -11.17 -8.68 -3.70
N GLY A 67 -11.35 -10.00 -3.77
CA GLY A 67 -10.60 -11.00 -3.00
C GLY A 67 -11.49 -11.79 -2.06
N ARG A 68 -10.99 -12.96 -1.65
CA ARG A 68 -11.68 -13.84 -0.70
C ARG A 68 -11.39 -13.42 0.74
N HIS A 69 -12.34 -13.70 1.62
CA HIS A 69 -12.11 -13.63 3.06
C HIS A 69 -11.07 -14.69 3.46
N THR A 70 -10.07 -14.28 4.24
CA THR A 70 -8.99 -15.16 4.71
C THR A 70 -8.76 -14.91 6.20
N PRO A 71 -8.22 -15.90 6.93
CA PRO A 71 -7.83 -15.71 8.32
C PRO A 71 -6.84 -14.57 8.49
N LEU A 72 -6.77 -14.02 9.70
CA LEU A 72 -5.83 -12.95 10.03
C LEU A 72 -4.39 -13.38 9.70
N LEU A 73 -3.74 -12.59 8.86
CA LEU A 73 -2.32 -12.71 8.55
C LEU A 73 -1.53 -11.63 9.27
N VAL A 74 -0.26 -11.90 9.55
CA VAL A 74 0.70 -10.94 10.11
C VAL A 74 1.94 -10.94 9.24
N ALA A 75 2.49 -9.75 9.00
CA ALA A 75 3.74 -9.61 8.26
C ALA A 75 4.93 -10.08 9.11
N VAL A 76 5.87 -10.79 8.50
CA VAL A 76 7.14 -11.20 9.09
C VAL A 76 8.26 -10.70 8.18
N ILE A 77 9.27 -10.07 8.77
CA ILE A 77 10.45 -9.59 8.06
C ILE A 77 11.58 -10.59 8.28
N ASP A 78 12.19 -11.06 7.20
CA ASP A 78 13.41 -11.84 7.26
C ASP A 78 14.59 -10.95 7.62
N GLU A 79 15.09 -11.21 8.82
CA GLU A 79 16.19 -10.51 9.45
C GLU A 79 17.49 -10.54 8.64
N GLN A 80 17.77 -11.66 7.97
CA GLN A 80 19.03 -11.84 7.25
C GLN A 80 19.08 -11.02 5.95
N HIS A 81 17.91 -10.70 5.39
CA HIS A 81 17.78 -10.02 4.11
C HIS A 81 17.39 -8.54 4.27
N CYS A 82 16.93 -8.12 5.44
CA CYS A 82 16.52 -6.75 5.69
C CYS A 82 17.70 -5.76 5.64
N ILE A 83 17.69 -4.86 4.64
CA ILE A 83 18.71 -3.81 4.50
C ILE A 83 18.40 -2.50 5.27
N GLY A 84 17.29 -2.45 6.00
CA GLY A 84 16.91 -1.27 6.77
C GLY A 84 16.55 -0.01 5.95
N CYS A 85 15.92 -0.18 4.77
CA CYS A 85 15.61 0.92 3.82
C CYS A 85 14.48 1.87 4.26
N THR A 86 13.65 1.45 5.22
CA THR A 86 12.52 2.18 5.86
C THR A 86 11.25 2.33 5.02
N LEU A 87 11.23 1.83 3.78
CA LEU A 87 10.06 1.93 2.90
C LEU A 87 8.83 1.17 3.46
N CYS A 88 9.04 0.02 4.12
CA CYS A 88 7.97 -0.71 4.80
C CYS A 88 7.35 0.10 5.95
N ILE A 89 8.15 0.85 6.72
CA ILE A 89 7.69 1.75 7.80
C ILE A 89 6.85 2.90 7.20
N GLN A 90 7.20 3.40 6.02
CA GLN A 90 6.44 4.43 5.30
C GLN A 90 5.12 3.90 4.70
N ALA A 91 5.08 2.61 4.34
CA ALA A 91 3.88 1.97 3.82
C ALA A 91 2.92 1.51 4.91
N CYS A 92 3.40 1.11 6.09
CA CYS A 92 2.57 0.57 7.15
C CYS A 92 1.51 1.59 7.61
N PRO A 93 0.20 1.33 7.45
CA PRO A 93 -0.85 2.32 7.73
C PRO A 93 -1.11 2.50 9.23
N VAL A 94 -0.64 1.58 10.07
CA VAL A 94 -0.91 1.51 11.52
C VAL A 94 0.35 1.51 12.38
N ASP A 95 1.52 1.84 11.79
CA ASP A 95 2.81 1.87 12.48
C ASP A 95 3.21 0.56 13.18
N ALA A 96 2.79 -0.59 12.65
CA ALA A 96 3.15 -1.90 13.20
C ALA A 96 4.60 -2.31 12.92
N ILE A 97 5.36 -1.56 12.12
CA ILE A 97 6.76 -1.89 11.78
C ILE A 97 7.68 -0.91 12.50
N VAL A 98 8.63 -1.45 13.26
CA VAL A 98 9.60 -0.68 14.05
C VAL A 98 11.02 -0.97 13.60
N GLY A 99 11.89 0.02 13.75
CA GLY A 99 13.31 -0.06 13.43
C GLY A 99 13.86 1.29 13.01
N ALA A 100 15.05 1.31 12.39
CA ALA A 100 15.73 2.53 12.00
C ALA A 100 16.43 2.40 10.65
N ASN A 101 16.87 3.52 10.07
CA ASN A 101 17.63 3.51 8.84
C ASN A 101 18.93 2.70 9.02
N LYS A 102 19.24 1.83 8.05
CA LYS A 102 20.40 0.90 8.09
C LYS A 102 20.39 -0.05 9.30
N ARG A 103 19.24 -0.24 9.93
CA ARG A 103 19.01 -1.23 10.99
C ARG A 103 17.84 -2.11 10.60
N MET A 104 17.87 -3.34 11.09
CA MET A 104 16.83 -4.32 10.86
C MET A 104 15.48 -3.84 11.39
N HIS A 105 14.43 -4.17 10.65
CA HIS A 105 13.04 -3.85 11.01
C HIS A 105 12.34 -5.09 11.53
N THR A 106 11.42 -4.90 12.46
CA THR A 106 10.58 -5.98 13.00
C THR A 106 9.12 -5.55 13.04
N VAL A 107 8.23 -6.52 13.04
CA VAL A 107 6.77 -6.31 13.04
C VAL A 107 6.22 -6.58 14.42
N LEU A 108 5.51 -5.60 14.96
CA LEU A 108 4.68 -5.76 16.15
C LEU A 108 3.41 -6.53 15.76
N ALA A 109 3.40 -7.84 15.99
CA ALA A 109 2.33 -8.73 15.54
C ALA A 109 0.93 -8.30 16.02
N ASP A 110 0.83 -7.79 17.25
CA ASP A 110 -0.44 -7.33 17.83
C ASP A 110 -1.00 -6.07 17.13
N TRP A 111 -0.14 -5.29 16.48
CA TRP A 111 -0.52 -4.08 15.79
C TRP A 111 -0.77 -4.30 14.31
N CYS A 112 -0.15 -5.34 13.74
CA CYS A 112 -0.24 -5.66 12.33
C CYS A 112 -1.67 -6.08 11.96
N THR A 113 -2.22 -5.43 10.93
CA THR A 113 -3.56 -5.72 10.40
C THR A 113 -3.56 -6.75 9.27
N GLY A 114 -2.39 -7.25 8.87
CA GLY A 114 -2.26 -8.14 7.70
C GLY A 114 -2.57 -7.46 6.37
N CYS A 115 -2.45 -6.12 6.29
CA CYS A 115 -2.90 -5.34 5.14
C CYS A 115 -2.07 -5.47 3.86
N ASP A 116 -0.98 -6.24 3.87
CA ASP A 116 -0.06 -6.50 2.74
C ASP A 116 0.64 -5.29 2.08
N LEU A 117 0.30 -4.05 2.43
CA LEU A 117 0.87 -2.82 1.85
C LEU A 117 2.40 -2.69 1.98
N CYS A 118 3.03 -3.42 2.90
CA CYS A 118 4.47 -3.40 3.10
C CYS A 118 5.27 -4.30 2.13
N LEU A 119 4.60 -5.23 1.42
CA LEU A 119 5.25 -6.15 0.49
C LEU A 119 5.79 -5.41 -0.77
N PRO A 120 4.97 -4.71 -1.57
CA PRO A 120 5.44 -4.05 -2.79
C PRO A 120 6.62 -3.07 -2.63
N PRO A 121 6.70 -2.24 -1.57
CA PRO A 121 7.80 -1.29 -1.41
C PRO A 121 9.11 -1.90 -0.90
N CYS A 122 9.16 -3.20 -0.56
CA CYS A 122 10.39 -3.82 -0.07
C CYS A 122 11.32 -4.17 -1.25
N PRO A 123 12.49 -3.50 -1.40
CA PRO A 123 13.35 -3.65 -2.58
C PRO A 123 14.13 -4.98 -2.63
N VAL A 124 14.14 -5.71 -1.53
CA VAL A 124 14.85 -6.98 -1.35
C VAL A 124 13.90 -8.15 -1.05
N ASP A 125 12.58 -7.89 -1.16
CA ASP A 125 11.52 -8.89 -0.99
C ASP A 125 11.65 -9.75 0.30
N CYS A 126 12.07 -9.12 1.40
CA CYS A 126 12.31 -9.82 2.67
C CYS A 126 11.06 -9.93 3.56
N ILE A 127 9.85 -9.71 3.04
CA ILE A 127 8.62 -9.65 3.85
C ILE A 127 7.63 -10.70 3.38
N SER A 128 7.13 -11.51 4.32
CA SER A 128 6.10 -12.52 4.07
C SER A 128 4.89 -12.31 4.96
N LEU A 129 3.74 -12.88 4.59
CA LEU A 129 2.54 -12.93 5.43
C LEU A 129 2.34 -14.35 5.92
N VAL A 130 2.24 -14.51 7.24
CA VAL A 130 1.98 -15.80 7.87
C VAL A 130 0.68 -15.73 8.67
N PRO A 131 -0.01 -16.87 8.88
CA PRO A 131 -1.15 -16.91 9.79
C PRO A 131 -0.78 -16.36 11.16
N ALA A 132 -1.62 -15.48 11.69
CA ALA A 132 -1.42 -14.94 13.03
C ALA A 132 -1.49 -16.08 14.07
N SER A 133 -0.66 -15.99 15.11
CA SER A 133 -0.71 -16.90 16.25
C SER A 133 -2.02 -16.79 17.05
N ARG A 134 -2.73 -15.66 16.90
CA ARG A 134 -4.04 -15.43 17.52
C ARG A 134 -5.17 -15.69 16.51
N PRO A 135 -6.26 -16.35 16.92
CA PRO A 135 -7.25 -16.86 15.99
C PRO A 135 -8.22 -15.79 15.45
N THR A 136 -8.39 -14.64 16.11
CA THR A 136 -9.47 -13.70 15.75
C THR A 136 -9.02 -12.24 15.78
N TRP A 137 -9.36 -11.48 14.73
CA TRP A 137 -9.35 -10.02 14.70
C TRP A 137 -10.73 -9.51 15.08
N ASN A 138 -10.89 -8.95 16.28
CA ASN A 138 -12.18 -8.55 16.81
C ASN A 138 -12.42 -7.03 16.69
N ARG A 139 -13.57 -6.54 17.18
CA ARG A 139 -13.91 -5.10 17.15
C ARG A 139 -12.94 -4.23 17.94
N SER A 140 -12.42 -4.71 19.07
CA SER A 140 -11.43 -3.98 19.86
C SER A 140 -10.11 -3.84 19.10
N ASP A 141 -9.67 -4.90 18.42
CA ASP A 141 -8.48 -4.84 17.55
C ASP A 141 -8.66 -3.83 16.41
N ALA A 142 -9.81 -3.88 15.74
CA ALA A 142 -10.15 -2.95 14.66
C ALA A 142 -10.15 -1.49 15.16
N GLU A 143 -10.73 -1.24 16.34
CA GLU A 143 -10.72 0.08 16.95
C GLU A 143 -9.30 0.56 17.27
N GLN A 144 -8.46 -0.29 17.86
CA GLN A 144 -7.05 0.06 18.13
C GLN A 144 -6.27 0.33 16.84
N ALA A 145 -6.53 -0.43 15.77
CA ALA A 145 -5.92 -0.18 14.45
C ALA A 145 -6.39 1.15 13.86
N ARG A 146 -7.68 1.50 14.02
CA ARG A 146 -8.24 2.80 13.61
C ARG A 146 -7.54 3.96 14.31
N LEU A 147 -7.40 3.88 15.63
CA LEU A 147 -6.71 4.90 16.43
C LEU A 147 -5.25 5.06 15.98
N ARG A 148 -4.52 3.96 15.81
CA ARG A 148 -3.13 4.00 15.29
C ARG A 148 -3.06 4.65 13.92
N HIS A 149 -3.98 4.30 13.02
CA HIS A 149 -4.05 4.91 11.70
C HIS A 149 -4.27 6.43 11.79
N GLN A 150 -5.24 6.88 12.59
CA GLN A 150 -5.51 8.30 12.80
C GLN A 150 -4.30 9.04 13.39
N HIS A 151 -3.63 8.45 14.38
CA HIS A 151 -2.40 9.01 14.95
C HIS A 151 -1.30 9.15 13.88
N ARG A 152 -1.12 8.15 13.01
CA ARG A 152 -0.18 8.22 11.89
C ARG A 152 -0.52 9.34 10.93
N GLN A 153 -1.79 9.45 10.51
CA GLN A 153 -2.22 10.51 9.59
C GLN A 153 -2.01 11.89 10.21
N ALA A 154 -2.34 12.07 11.48
CA ALA A 154 -2.09 13.33 12.19
C ALA A 154 -0.58 13.65 12.28
N ARG A 155 0.29 12.65 12.45
CA ARG A 155 1.75 12.86 12.38
C ARG A 155 2.19 13.28 10.97
N LYS A 156 1.72 12.61 9.93
CA LYS A 156 2.02 12.95 8.53
C LYS A 156 1.57 14.37 8.20
N GLN A 157 0.35 14.75 8.59
CA GLN A 157 -0.18 16.10 8.38
C GLN A 157 0.69 17.15 9.08
N ARG A 158 1.03 16.95 10.36
CA ARG A 158 1.92 17.86 11.09
C ARG A 158 3.30 18.01 10.44
N MET A 159 3.83 16.93 9.85
CA MET A 159 5.10 16.99 9.12
C MET A 159 4.95 17.74 7.79
N ALA A 160 3.83 17.57 7.08
CA ALA A 160 3.52 18.29 5.86
C ALA A 160 3.32 19.79 6.11
N ASP A 161 2.58 20.16 7.17
CA ASP A 161 2.34 21.56 7.55
C ASP A 161 3.63 22.29 7.96
N LYS A 162 4.57 21.56 8.56
CA LYS A 162 5.88 22.09 8.99
C LYS A 162 6.94 22.04 7.89
N ALA A 163 6.70 21.30 6.81
CA ALA A 163 7.61 21.32 5.69
C ALA A 163 7.60 22.74 5.12
N PRO A 164 8.77 23.40 4.95
CA PRO A 164 8.78 24.66 4.23
C PRO A 164 8.09 24.42 2.89
N ALA A 165 7.18 25.32 2.49
CA ALA A 165 6.52 25.27 1.19
C ALA A 165 7.57 24.90 0.17
N ALA A 166 7.49 23.66 -0.34
CA ALA A 166 8.55 23.10 -1.14
C ALA A 166 8.84 24.11 -2.23
N VAL A 167 10.07 24.62 -2.28
CA VAL A 167 10.57 25.28 -3.48
C VAL A 167 10.25 24.27 -4.57
N THR A 168 9.32 24.62 -5.44
CA THR A 168 9.04 23.87 -6.64
C THR A 168 10.34 23.91 -7.42
N ALA A 169 11.21 22.94 -7.16
CA ALA A 169 12.31 22.66 -8.05
C ALA A 169 11.64 22.50 -9.42
N PRO A 170 11.97 23.34 -10.41
CA PRO A 170 11.45 23.14 -11.75
C PRO A 170 11.73 21.68 -12.13
N PRO A 171 10.80 21.02 -12.84
CA PRO A 171 11.02 19.64 -13.26
C PRO A 171 12.39 19.59 -13.89
N VAL A 172 13.29 18.81 -13.30
CA VAL A 172 14.60 18.55 -13.87
C VAL A 172 14.26 17.92 -15.21
N ALA A 173 14.41 18.69 -16.29
CA ALA A 173 14.06 18.26 -17.63
C ALA A 173 14.72 16.90 -17.82
N VAL A 174 13.89 15.86 -17.95
CA VAL A 174 14.36 14.53 -18.32
C VAL A 174 15.07 14.75 -19.66
N ARG A 175 16.40 14.74 -19.64
CA ARG A 175 17.21 14.96 -20.84
C ARG A 175 16.98 13.77 -21.76
N ASP A 176 16.05 14.01 -22.68
CA ASP A 176 15.73 13.38 -23.93
C ASP A 176 16.47 12.06 -24.23
N ALA A 177 15.74 10.95 -24.11
CA ALA A 177 16.20 9.62 -24.51
C ALA A 177 16.59 9.57 -26.00
N GLY A 178 16.06 10.48 -26.84
CA GLY A 178 16.34 10.55 -28.27
C GLY A 178 17.80 10.87 -28.61
N HIS A 179 18.49 11.67 -27.79
CA HIS A 179 19.88 12.06 -28.08
C HIS A 179 20.87 10.89 -27.93
N LYS A 180 20.59 9.93 -27.05
CA LYS A 180 21.45 8.73 -26.89
C LYS A 180 21.26 7.72 -28.01
N GLN A 181 20.04 7.59 -28.55
CA GLN A 181 19.80 6.70 -29.70
C GLN A 181 20.41 7.27 -30.99
N GLN A 182 20.33 8.58 -31.21
CA GLN A 182 20.92 9.21 -32.39
C GLN A 182 22.46 9.13 -32.40
N SER A 183 23.12 9.34 -31.25
CA SER A 183 24.59 9.27 -31.17
C SER A 183 25.14 7.85 -31.39
N VAL A 184 24.40 6.82 -30.97
CA VAL A 184 24.75 5.41 -31.23
C VAL A 184 24.58 5.05 -32.71
N LEU A 185 23.51 5.53 -33.36
CA LEU A 185 23.29 5.33 -34.78
C LEU A 185 24.37 6.02 -35.65
N ASP A 186 24.75 7.25 -35.29
CA ASP A 186 25.79 7.99 -36.01
C ASP A 186 27.19 7.35 -35.83
N ALA A 187 27.47 6.80 -34.64
CA ALA A 187 28.70 6.06 -34.38
C ALA A 187 28.77 4.75 -35.18
N LEU A 188 27.65 4.03 -35.30
CA LEU A 188 27.55 2.80 -36.11
C LEU A 188 27.65 3.10 -37.61
N ALA A 189 27.08 4.21 -38.09
CA ALA A 189 27.20 4.65 -39.48
C ALA A 189 28.66 5.00 -39.85
N LYS A 190 29.37 5.73 -38.96
CA LYS A 190 30.81 6.03 -39.16
C LYS A 190 31.68 4.77 -39.15
N ALA A 191 31.37 3.79 -38.29
CA ALA A 191 32.09 2.52 -38.26
C ALA A 191 31.88 1.68 -39.53
N ARG A 192 30.67 1.67 -40.09
CA ARG A 192 30.35 1.00 -41.37
C ARG A 192 31.04 1.69 -42.55
N ALA A 193 31.05 3.02 -42.60
CA ALA A 193 31.77 3.78 -43.64
C ALA A 193 33.28 3.53 -43.62
N ARG A 194 33.89 3.44 -42.42
CA ARG A 194 35.32 3.11 -42.27
C ARG A 194 35.65 1.68 -42.73
N ARG A 195 34.76 0.71 -42.50
CA ARG A 195 34.93 -0.68 -42.98
C ARG A 195 34.75 -0.79 -44.50
N ALA A 196 33.85 -0.02 -45.10
CA ALA A 196 33.68 0.05 -46.55
C ALA A 196 34.90 0.71 -47.23
N ALA A 197 35.50 1.73 -46.61
CA ALA A 197 36.72 2.38 -47.12
C ALA A 197 37.99 1.51 -46.95
N ALA A 198 38.02 0.61 -45.96
CA ALA A 198 39.14 -0.32 -45.74
C ALA A 198 39.04 -1.64 -46.53
N GLY A 199 37.92 -1.88 -47.23
CA GLY A 199 37.66 -3.10 -47.99
C GLY A 199 37.79 -2.95 -49.52
N GLY A 200 38.39 -1.86 -50.00
CA GLY A 200 38.49 -1.57 -51.44
C GLY A 200 39.90 -1.22 -51.89
N ALA A 201 40.71 -2.24 -52.19
CA ALA A 201 41.70 -2.23 -53.28
C ALA A 201 42.17 -3.69 -53.52
N PRO A 202 42.33 -4.12 -54.79
CA PRO A 202 42.79 -5.46 -55.16
C PRO A 202 44.24 -5.75 -54.77
#